data_AF-A0A3B0VUI3-F1
#
_entry.id   AF-A0A3B0VUI3-F1
#
_cell.length_a   1.000
_cell.length_b   1.000
_cell.length_c   1.000
_cell.angle_alpha   90.00
_cell.angle_beta   90.00
_cell.angle_gamma   90.00
#
_symmetry.space_group_name_H-M   'P 1'
#
loop_
_entity.id
_entity.type
_entity.pdbx_description
1 polymer ?
#
loop_
_entity_poly.entity_id
_entity_poly.type
_entity_poly.pdbx_seq_one_letter_code
_entity_poly.pdbx_strand_id
1 'polypeptide(L)'
;MLQKLLSFIRPLSANLSSESFVPPVHPKVLLIIHNPRVPSHGGQRLQAVLRWQNPDELAAQYIYDVAAASFGYANYQIVERIEVDGFPLKEDGFVYDADGYVQRWLTRSGFHKPD
;
A
#
# COMPACT_ATOMS: atom_id res chain seq x y z
N MET A 1 16.20 -61.01 -41.70
CA MET A 1 17.13 -60.03 -41.10
C MET A 1 16.43 -58.68 -41.10
N LEU A 2 15.72 -58.40 -40.02
CA LEU A 2 16.13 -57.55 -38.90
C LEU A 2 15.97 -56.05 -39.25
N GLN A 3 14.74 -55.62 -39.04
CA GLN A 3 14.32 -54.26 -38.68
C GLN A 3 15.33 -53.62 -37.70
N LYS A 4 15.78 -52.39 -37.98
CA LYS A 4 16.20 -51.40 -36.98
C LYS A 4 16.67 -50.12 -37.66
N LEU A 5 15.78 -49.16 -37.84
CA LEU A 5 16.08 -47.74 -37.62
C LEU A 5 14.76 -46.95 -37.62
N LEU A 6 14.68 -45.95 -36.75
CA LEU A 6 13.60 -44.95 -36.60
C LEU A 6 12.54 -45.23 -35.51
N SER A 7 13.00 -45.39 -34.26
CA SER A 7 12.37 -44.73 -33.11
C SER A 7 13.40 -43.73 -32.61
N PHE A 8 13.19 -42.42 -32.53
CA PHE A 8 12.34 -41.76 -31.57
C PHE A 8 12.00 -40.34 -32.09
N ILE A 9 10.81 -40.17 -32.64
CA ILE A 9 10.12 -38.88 -32.53
C ILE A 9 8.92 -39.18 -31.63
N ARG A 10 9.13 -39.06 -30.31
CA ARG A 10 7.99 -38.92 -29.41
C ARG A 10 7.33 -37.59 -29.79
N PRO A 11 6.04 -37.55 -30.19
CA PRO A 11 5.34 -36.28 -30.10
C PRO A 11 5.39 -35.92 -28.62
N LEU A 12 6.01 -34.79 -28.30
CA LEU A 12 5.80 -34.16 -27.01
C LEU A 12 4.30 -33.84 -27.00
N SER A 13 3.49 -34.72 -26.42
CA SER A 13 2.14 -34.37 -26.03
C SER A 13 2.31 -33.24 -25.03
N ALA A 14 2.26 -32.01 -25.55
CA ALA A 14 2.12 -30.84 -24.75
C ALA A 14 0.75 -30.98 -24.08
N ASN A 15 0.73 -31.57 -22.90
CA ASN A 15 -0.27 -31.21 -21.90
C ASN A 15 0.00 -29.73 -21.61
N LEU A 16 -0.49 -28.87 -22.50
CA LEU A 16 -0.81 -27.49 -22.19
C LEU A 16 -1.93 -27.61 -21.15
N SER A 17 -1.54 -27.73 -19.88
CA SER A 17 -2.39 -27.33 -18.78
C SER A 17 -2.91 -25.96 -19.17
N SER A 18 -4.21 -25.84 -19.38
CA SER A 18 -4.87 -24.56 -19.60
C SER A 18 -4.57 -23.72 -18.37
N GLU A 19 -3.54 -22.87 -18.44
CA GLU A 19 -3.37 -21.81 -17.46
C GLU A 19 -4.68 -21.04 -17.48
N SER A 20 -5.44 -21.14 -16.40
CA SER A 20 -6.68 -20.40 -16.25
C SER A 20 -6.29 -18.93 -16.24
N PHE A 21 -6.57 -18.23 -17.34
CA PHE A 21 -6.38 -16.79 -17.41
C PHE A 21 -7.20 -16.14 -16.30
N VAL A 22 -6.50 -15.50 -15.35
CA VAL A 22 -7.15 -14.68 -14.33
C VAL A 22 -7.10 -13.24 -14.83
N PRO A 23 -8.24 -12.61 -15.13
CA PRO A 23 -8.26 -11.22 -15.59
C PRO A 23 -7.73 -10.28 -14.50
N PRO A 24 -7.00 -9.21 -14.87
CA PRO A 24 -6.60 -8.18 -13.91
C PRO A 24 -7.80 -7.57 -13.18
N VAL A 25 -7.57 -7.15 -11.94
CA VAL A 25 -8.55 -6.47 -11.11
C VAL A 25 -8.20 -4.99 -10.96
N HIS A 26 -9.24 -4.16 -10.79
CA HIS A 26 -9.12 -2.71 -10.60
C HIS A 26 -9.83 -2.26 -9.32
N PRO A 27 -9.28 -2.53 -8.13
CA PRO A 27 -9.93 -2.19 -6.88
C PRO A 27 -10.01 -0.66 -6.72
N LYS A 28 -11.21 -0.17 -6.47
CA LYS A 28 -11.46 1.24 -6.14
C LYS A 28 -11.25 1.43 -4.64
N VAL A 29 -10.37 2.35 -4.28
CA VAL A 29 -9.98 2.61 -2.89
C VAL A 29 -10.17 4.07 -2.51
N LEU A 30 -10.47 4.26 -1.23
CA LEU A 30 -10.50 5.56 -0.58
C LEU A 30 -9.14 5.80 0.08
N LEU A 31 -8.48 6.92 -0.25
CA LEU A 31 -7.26 7.35 0.41
C LEU A 31 -7.60 8.32 1.53
N ILE A 32 -7.40 7.91 2.79
CA ILE A 32 -7.59 8.76 3.97
C ILE A 32 -6.23 9.15 4.53
N ILE A 33 -5.96 10.45 4.59
CA ILE A 33 -4.70 11.03 5.09
C ILE A 33 -5.01 11.80 6.37
N HIS A 34 -4.56 11.29 7.51
CA HIS A 34 -4.61 12.01 8.79
C HIS A 34 -3.41 12.96 8.89
N ASN A 35 -3.67 14.24 8.69
CA ASN A 35 -2.65 15.29 8.63
C ASN A 35 -3.07 16.50 9.46
N PRO A 36 -3.12 16.36 10.80
CA PRO A 36 -3.59 17.43 11.67
C PRO A 36 -2.69 18.67 11.56
N ARG A 37 -3.28 19.85 11.81
CA ARG A 37 -2.54 21.08 12.03
C ARG A 37 -1.92 21.05 13.43
N VAL A 38 -0.68 21.53 13.53
CA VAL A 38 0.11 21.55 14.77
C VAL A 38 0.15 23.00 15.31
N PRO A 39 -0.63 23.35 16.36
CA PRO A 39 -0.71 24.72 16.86
C PRO A 39 0.64 25.31 17.27
N SER A 40 1.47 24.55 17.99
CA SER A 40 2.81 24.98 18.42
C SER A 40 3.78 25.28 17.27
N HIS A 41 3.45 24.85 16.04
CA HIS A 41 4.21 25.08 14.82
C HIS A 41 3.46 26.02 13.85
N GLY A 42 2.66 26.95 14.39
CA GLY A 42 1.95 27.95 13.59
C GLY A 42 0.83 27.37 12.73
N GLY A 43 0.27 26.22 13.12
CA GLY A 43 -0.82 25.56 12.39
C GLY A 43 -0.37 24.86 11.10
N GLN A 44 0.94 24.62 10.94
CA GLN A 44 1.46 23.79 9.85
C GLN A 44 0.94 22.36 9.96
N ARG A 45 0.80 21.70 8.81
CA ARG A 45 0.40 20.30 8.71
C ARG A 45 1.47 19.39 9.33
N LEU A 46 1.04 18.34 10.03
CA LEU A 46 1.92 17.37 10.69
C LEU A 46 2.99 16.81 9.75
N GLN A 47 2.63 16.49 8.50
CA GLN A 47 3.59 15.98 7.51
C GLN A 47 4.76 16.95 7.30
N ALA A 48 4.49 18.26 7.29
CA ALA A 48 5.49 19.29 7.06
C ALA A 48 6.35 19.48 8.32
N VAL A 49 5.71 19.54 9.49
CA VAL A 49 6.37 19.66 10.79
C VAL A 49 7.37 18.53 11.02
N LEU A 50 6.97 17.28 10.70
CA LEU A 50 7.81 16.11 10.88
C LEU A 50 8.66 15.76 9.65
N ARG A 51 8.61 16.59 8.60
CA ARG A 51 9.35 16.44 7.34
C ARG A 51 9.15 15.05 6.70
N TRP A 52 7.92 14.54 6.78
CA TRP A 52 7.55 13.30 6.12
C TRP A 52 7.36 13.50 4.62
N GLN A 53 7.49 12.40 3.88
CA GLN A 53 7.30 12.39 2.44
C GLN A 53 5.84 12.69 2.07
N ASN A 54 5.61 13.23 0.87
CA ASN A 54 4.28 13.52 0.37
C ASN A 54 3.44 12.22 0.27
N PRO A 55 2.29 12.12 0.96
CA PRO A 55 1.48 10.91 0.96
C PRO A 55 0.91 10.57 -0.43
N ASP A 56 0.67 11.57 -1.28
CA ASP A 56 0.17 11.34 -2.63
C ASP A 56 1.24 10.68 -3.53
N GLU A 57 2.50 11.07 -3.37
CA GLU A 57 3.64 10.42 -4.05
C GLU A 57 3.86 8.99 -3.54
N LEU A 58 3.80 8.79 -2.22
CA LEU A 58 3.93 7.47 -1.60
C LEU A 58 2.82 6.52 -2.08
N ALA A 59 1.58 7.00 -2.14
CA ALA A 59 0.45 6.22 -2.60
C ALA A 59 0.58 5.85 -4.09
N ALA A 60 0.98 6.80 -4.94
CA ALA A 60 1.22 6.52 -6.36
C ALA A 60 2.32 5.47 -6.57
N GLN A 61 3.44 5.58 -5.85
CA GLN A 61 4.53 4.61 -5.91
C GLN A 61 4.10 3.24 -5.41
N TYR A 62 3.34 3.19 -4.30
CA TYR A 62 2.80 1.93 -3.79
C TYR A 62 1.89 1.23 -4.79
N ILE A 63 1.01 1.98 -5.47
CA ILE A 63 0.13 1.42 -6.53
C ILE A 63 0.96 0.84 -7.67
N TYR A 64 2.00 1.55 -8.09
CA TYR A 64 2.93 1.06 -9.11
C TYR A 64 3.64 -0.21 -8.66
N ASP A 65 4.17 -0.24 -7.43
CA ASP A 65 4.91 -1.38 -6.89
C ASP A 65 4.03 -2.63 -6.79
N VAL A 66 2.77 -2.48 -6.37
CA VAL A 66 1.80 -3.59 -6.33
C VAL A 66 1.48 -4.10 -7.74
N ALA A 67 1.26 -3.21 -8.70
CA ALA A 67 1.01 -3.61 -10.08
C ALA A 67 2.21 -4.38 -10.65
N ALA A 68 3.43 -3.89 -10.42
CA ALA A 68 4.66 -4.55 -10.87
C ALA A 68 4.87 -5.91 -10.19
N ALA A 69 4.76 -5.97 -8.86
CA ALA A 69 4.97 -7.21 -8.09
C ALA A 69 3.90 -8.28 -8.37
N SER A 70 2.71 -7.87 -8.80
CA SER A 70 1.61 -8.78 -9.17
C SER A 70 1.56 -9.09 -10.68
N PHE A 71 2.61 -8.75 -11.45
CA PHE A 71 2.65 -8.93 -12.90
C PHE A 71 1.46 -8.33 -13.65
N GLY A 72 0.98 -7.17 -13.18
CA GLY A 72 -0.16 -6.45 -13.75
C GLY A 72 -1.53 -6.95 -13.30
N TYR A 73 -1.62 -7.87 -12.34
CA TYR A 73 -2.90 -8.37 -11.85
C TYR A 73 -3.65 -7.33 -11.00
N ALA A 74 -3.00 -6.70 -10.01
CA ALA A 74 -3.65 -5.78 -9.08
C ALA A 74 -3.39 -4.30 -9.45
N ASN A 75 -4.42 -3.60 -9.91
CA ASN A 75 -4.33 -2.23 -10.42
C ASN A 75 -5.23 -1.27 -9.63
N TYR A 76 -4.78 -0.84 -8.46
CA TYR A 76 -5.54 0.04 -7.58
C TYR A 76 -5.91 1.38 -8.22
N GLN A 77 -7.10 1.86 -7.91
CA GLN A 77 -7.61 3.17 -8.32
C GLN A 77 -8.04 3.95 -7.08
N ILE A 78 -7.33 5.04 -6.75
CA ILE A 78 -7.80 5.99 -5.74
C ILE A 78 -8.98 6.73 -6.36
N VAL A 79 -10.19 6.44 -5.88
CA VAL A 79 -11.42 7.07 -6.40
C VAL A 79 -11.86 8.26 -5.57
N GLU A 80 -11.34 8.37 -4.35
CA GLU A 80 -11.59 9.50 -3.47
C GLU A 80 -10.39 9.70 -2.54
N ARG A 81 -10.09 10.96 -2.23
CA ARG A 81 -9.02 11.38 -1.33
C ARG A 81 -9.61 12.28 -0.25
N ILE A 82 -9.47 11.87 1.00
CA ILE A 82 -9.90 12.63 2.18
C ILE A 82 -8.67 12.97 3.00
N GLU A 83 -8.45 14.26 3.25
CA GLU A 83 -7.44 14.72 4.19
C GLU A 83 -8.13 15.21 5.47
N VAL A 84 -7.85 14.53 6.58
CA VAL A 84 -8.47 14.76 7.88
C VAL A 84 -7.55 15.62 8.74
N ASP A 85 -8.08 16.72 9.27
CA ASP A 85 -7.41 17.56 10.25
C ASP A 85 -7.56 16.98 11.66
N GLY A 86 -6.94 15.82 11.90
CA GLY A 86 -7.08 15.09 13.16
C GLY A 86 -6.47 13.70 13.10
N PHE A 87 -6.35 13.07 14.27
CA PHE A 87 -5.96 11.67 14.39
C PHE A 87 -7.18 10.73 14.41
N PRO A 88 -7.02 9.47 14.00
CA PRO A 88 -8.07 8.48 14.17
C PRO A 88 -8.32 8.20 15.66
N LEU A 89 -9.56 7.83 15.98
CA LEU A 89 -9.96 7.32 17.29
C LEU A 89 -9.39 5.91 17.47
N LYS A 90 -8.66 5.67 18.56
CA LYS A 90 -8.21 4.33 18.94
C LYS A 90 -9.35 3.50 19.52
N GLU A 91 -9.15 2.18 19.57
CA GLU A 91 -10.18 1.24 20.07
C GLU A 91 -10.61 1.53 21.51
N ASP A 92 -9.73 2.06 22.34
CA ASP A 92 -10.01 2.43 23.74
C ASP A 92 -10.55 3.86 23.91
N GLY A 93 -10.82 4.54 22.80
CA GLY A 93 -11.35 5.91 22.78
C GLY A 93 -10.29 7.01 22.87
N PHE A 94 -8.99 6.68 22.92
CA PHE A 94 -7.95 7.70 22.91
C PHE A 94 -7.81 8.37 21.53
N VAL A 95 -7.62 9.69 21.51
CA VAL A 95 -7.25 10.47 20.32
C VAL A 95 -6.04 11.35 20.68
N TYR A 96 -5.04 11.39 19.82
CA TYR A 96 -3.91 12.30 20.00
C TYR A 96 -4.32 13.76 19.76
N ASP A 97 -3.78 14.65 20.59
CA ASP A 97 -3.57 16.05 20.23
C ASP A 97 -2.31 16.19 19.34
N ALA A 98 -2.31 17.17 18.45
CA ALA A 98 -1.23 17.40 17.48
C ALA A 98 0.10 17.80 18.13
N ASP A 99 0.08 18.72 19.09
CA ASP A 99 1.29 19.15 19.79
C ASP A 99 1.83 18.01 20.66
N GLY A 100 0.94 17.31 21.36
CA GLY A 100 1.27 16.12 22.14
C GLY A 100 1.89 15.01 21.30
N TYR A 101 1.38 14.75 20.09
CA TYR A 101 1.94 13.76 19.18
C TYR A 101 3.36 14.16 18.73
N VAL A 102 3.56 15.41 18.30
CA VAL A 102 4.89 15.91 17.88
C VAL A 102 5.91 15.77 19.00
N GLN A 103 5.54 16.14 20.24
CA GLN A 103 6.43 15.96 21.40
C GLN A 103 6.87 14.51 21.56
N ARG A 104 5.91 13.56 21.55
CA ARG A 104 6.18 12.13 21.68
C ARG A 104 7.04 11.58 20.54
N TRP A 105 6.82 12.06 19.33
CA TRP A 105 7.62 11.71 18.16
C TRP A 105 9.08 12.16 18.30
N LEU A 106 9.30 13.38 18.80
CA LEU A 106 10.65 13.92 19.01
C LEU A 106 11.38 13.24 20.17
N THR A 107 10.69 13.00 21.29
CA THR A 107 11.28 12.36 22.47
C THR A 107 11.37 10.83 22.35
N ARG A 108 10.71 10.24 21.36
CA ARG A 108 10.58 8.79 21.16
C ARG A 108 10.05 8.08 22.41
N SER A 109 9.13 8.71 23.13
CA SER A 109 8.64 8.22 24.42
C SER A 109 7.22 8.67 24.73
N GLY A 110 6.56 7.93 25.63
CA GLY A 110 5.23 8.27 26.13
C GLY A 110 4.08 8.09 25.14
N PHE A 111 4.29 7.38 24.02
CA PHE A 111 3.18 6.95 23.16
C PHE A 111 2.13 6.19 23.98
N HIS A 112 0.87 6.47 23.66
CA HIS A 112 -0.28 5.87 24.32
C HIS A 112 -0.24 4.34 24.20
N LYS A 113 -0.77 3.66 25.22
CA LYS A 113 -0.94 2.21 25.25
C LYS A 113 -2.34 1.89 25.78
N PRO A 114 -3.05 0.89 25.23
CA PRO A 114 -2.66 0.07 24.08
C PRO A 114 -2.53 0.88 22.79
N ASP A 115 -1.79 0.32 21.82
CA ASP A 115 -1.71 0.94 20.50
C ASP A 115 -2.91 0.53 19.65
#